data_AF-A0A378MIS5-F1
#
_entry.id   AF-A0A378MIS5-F1
#
_cell.length_a   1.000
_cell.length_b   1.000
_cell.length_c   1.000
_cell.angle_alpha   90.00
_cell.angle_beta   90.00
_cell.angle_gamma   90.00
#
_symmetry.space_group_name_H-M   'P 1'
#
loop_
_entity.id
_entity.type
_entity.pdbx_description
1 polymer ?
#
loop_
_entity_poly.entity_id
_entity_poly.type
_entity_poly.pdbx_seq_one_letter_code
_entity_poly.pdbx_strand_id
1 'polypeptide(L)'
;MLTNQHLYEYLEDNAHSLADNWIEALDQGDKDDLSVIYTTALIRAIQTKNNELHGLLARTFTEDAANFQKDLDNWLRTISTEIEYLQTPIHFIISAFYRLQGNYIEAINTFYQSNCTSYSAEDLYAWTTSIYTHMEKIILAF
;
A
#
# COMPACT_ATOMS: atom_id res chain seq x y z
N MET A 1 4.08 -3.76 21.31
CA MET A 1 3.42 -2.44 21.11
C MET A 1 3.40 -2.20 19.61
N LEU A 2 2.27 -1.81 19.02
CA LEU A 2 2.18 -1.62 17.56
C LEU A 2 2.96 -0.39 17.08
N THR A 3 3.15 0.61 17.96
CA THR A 3 3.87 1.83 17.65
C THR A 3 5.39 1.57 17.59
N ASN A 4 6.02 1.87 16.46
CA ASN A 4 7.46 1.79 16.26
C ASN A 4 7.95 2.88 15.29
N GLN A 5 8.57 3.91 15.85
CA GLN A 5 9.10 5.06 15.09
C GLN A 5 10.18 4.65 14.07
N HIS A 6 11.07 3.71 14.41
CA HIS A 6 12.13 3.27 13.50
C HIS A 6 11.58 2.53 12.28
N LEU A 7 10.52 1.73 12.49
CA LEU A 7 9.85 1.05 11.39
C LEU A 7 9.13 2.05 10.48
N TYR A 8 8.46 3.05 11.07
CA TYR A 8 7.83 4.13 10.32
C TYR A 8 8.85 4.88 9.45
N GLU A 9 9.97 5.33 10.03
CA GLU A 9 11.04 6.04 9.31
C GLU A 9 11.61 5.18 8.18
N TYR A 10 11.87 3.90 8.44
CA TYR A 10 12.33 2.98 7.42
C TYR A 10 11.33 2.82 6.27
N LEU A 11 10.04 2.70 6.57
CA LEU A 11 9.01 2.56 5.54
C LEU A 11 8.83 3.85 4.73
N GLU A 12 8.91 5.02 5.36
CA GLU A 12 8.89 6.32 4.66
C GLU A 12 10.10 6.48 3.74
N ASP A 13 11.31 6.15 4.19
CA ASP A 13 12.54 6.23 3.41
C ASP A 13 12.53 5.29 2.18
N ASN A 14 11.76 4.20 2.25
CA ASN A 14 11.60 3.23 1.16
C ASN A 14 10.30 3.44 0.36
N ALA A 15 9.53 4.50 0.63
CA ALA A 15 8.23 4.73 0.00
C ALA A 15 8.28 4.75 -1.53
N HIS A 16 9.28 5.44 -2.09
CA HIS A 16 9.43 5.56 -3.53
C HIS A 16 9.79 4.23 -4.21
N SER A 17 10.65 3.42 -3.60
CA SER A 17 11.01 2.11 -4.18
C SER A 17 9.86 1.09 -4.10
N LEU A 18 8.96 1.24 -3.13
CA LEU A 18 7.78 0.38 -2.96
C LEU A 18 6.63 0.72 -3.92
N ALA A 19 6.57 1.98 -4.38
CA ALA A 19 5.53 2.49 -5.28
C ALA A 19 5.84 2.33 -6.78
N ASP A 20 7.12 2.29 -7.18
CA ASP A 20 7.51 2.35 -8.59
C ASP A 20 7.36 1.03 -9.37
N ASN A 21 7.24 -0.12 -8.70
CA ASN A 21 7.15 -1.43 -9.36
C ASN A 21 5.75 -1.78 -9.94
N TRP A 22 4.79 -0.85 -9.91
CA TRP A 22 3.40 -1.13 -10.29
C TRP A 22 3.16 -1.18 -11.81
N ILE A 23 3.85 -0.35 -12.60
CA ILE A 23 3.65 -0.30 -14.07
C ILE A 23 4.25 -1.54 -14.75
N GLU A 24 5.47 -1.94 -14.37
CA GLU A 24 6.16 -3.08 -14.96
C GLU A 24 5.42 -4.41 -14.72
N ALA A 25 4.69 -4.46 -13.61
CA ALA A 25 3.82 -5.56 -13.21
C ALA A 25 2.56 -5.73 -14.08
N LEU A 26 2.04 -4.63 -14.64
CA LEU A 26 0.90 -4.63 -15.58
C LEU A 26 1.34 -5.00 -17.00
N ASP A 27 2.59 -4.71 -17.34
CA ASP A 27 3.17 -4.84 -18.68
C ASP A 27 3.37 -6.29 -19.16
N GLN A 28 3.27 -7.29 -18.27
CA GLN A 28 3.63 -8.68 -18.57
C GLN A 28 2.46 -9.60 -18.95
N GLY A 29 1.20 -9.14 -18.84
CA GLY A 29 0.01 -9.98 -19.07
C GLY A 29 -0.95 -9.49 -20.16
N ASP A 30 -1.22 -8.19 -20.24
CA ASP A 30 -2.40 -7.65 -20.96
C ASP A 30 -2.07 -6.41 -21.83
N LYS A 31 -0.92 -6.40 -22.51
CA LYS A 31 -0.44 -5.25 -23.31
C LYS A 31 -1.44 -4.72 -24.34
N ASP A 32 -2.23 -5.60 -24.94
CA ASP A 32 -3.11 -5.24 -26.06
C ASP A 32 -4.44 -4.59 -25.61
N ASP A 33 -4.96 -4.92 -24.42
CA ASP A 33 -6.19 -4.30 -23.87
C ASP A 33 -5.88 -3.09 -22.97
N LEU A 34 -4.77 -3.10 -22.24
CA LEU A 34 -4.42 -2.04 -21.30
C LEU A 34 -3.92 -0.75 -21.99
N SER A 35 -3.17 -0.86 -23.08
CA SER A 35 -2.64 0.31 -23.81
C SER A 35 -3.74 1.15 -24.50
N VAL A 36 -4.92 0.56 -24.72
CA VAL A 36 -6.09 1.23 -25.29
C VAL A 36 -6.92 1.96 -24.22
N ILE A 37 -6.89 1.47 -22.98
CA ILE A 37 -7.73 1.96 -21.87
C ILE A 37 -7.01 3.01 -21.02
N TYR A 38 -5.68 2.91 -20.86
CA TYR A 38 -4.93 3.75 -19.93
C TYR A 38 -4.12 4.84 -20.62
N THR A 39 -4.56 6.09 -20.47
CA THR A 39 -3.76 7.25 -20.83
C THR A 39 -2.63 7.46 -19.81
N THR A 40 -1.56 8.17 -20.20
CA THR A 40 -0.48 8.58 -19.28
C THR A 40 -1.01 9.32 -18.04
N ALA A 41 -2.16 10.00 -18.16
CA ALA A 41 -2.80 10.68 -17.04
C ALA A 41 -3.38 9.69 -16.01
N LEU A 42 -4.05 8.63 -16.48
CA LEU A 42 -4.63 7.60 -15.61
C LEU A 42 -3.54 6.83 -14.84
N ILE A 43 -2.44 6.50 -15.51
CA ILE A 43 -1.27 5.86 -14.88
C ILE A 43 -0.71 6.72 -13.75
N ARG A 44 -0.50 8.02 -14.01
CA ARG A 44 0.01 8.96 -13.00
C ARG A 44 -0.94 9.09 -11.81
N ALA A 45 -2.25 9.15 -12.06
CA ALA A 45 -3.24 9.25 -10.98
C ALA A 45 -3.18 8.03 -10.04
N ILE A 46 -3.10 6.82 -10.61
CA ILE A 46 -3.01 5.60 -9.80
C ILE A 46 -1.68 5.54 -9.04
N GLN A 47 -0.56 5.95 -9.65
CA GLN A 47 0.72 6.06 -8.95
C GLN A 47 0.66 7.06 -7.79
N THR A 48 0.02 8.22 -7.98
CA THR A 48 -0.18 9.20 -6.92
C THR A 48 -0.98 8.61 -5.76
N LYS A 49 -2.06 7.86 -6.03
CA LYS A 49 -2.84 7.21 -4.98
C LYS A 49 -2.11 6.08 -4.28
N ASN A 50 -1.30 5.32 -4.98
CA ASN A 50 -0.42 4.33 -4.35
C ASN A 50 0.58 4.99 -3.39
N ASN A 51 1.17 6.13 -3.78
CA ASN A 51 2.05 6.91 -2.90
C ASN A 51 1.30 7.47 -1.67
N GLU A 52 0.07 7.98 -1.86
CA GLU A 52 -0.78 8.43 -0.74
C GLU A 52 -1.09 7.28 0.23
N LEU A 53 -1.43 6.10 -0.31
CA LEU A 53 -1.73 4.92 0.49
C LEU A 53 -0.50 4.44 1.27
N HIS A 54 0.70 4.51 0.67
CA HIS A 54 1.94 4.22 1.37
C HIS A 54 2.11 5.11 2.61
N GLY A 55 2.06 6.44 2.41
CA GLY A 55 2.21 7.39 3.50
C GLY A 55 1.14 7.23 4.58
N LEU A 56 -0.07 6.79 4.20
CA LEU A 56 -1.12 6.44 5.16
C LEU A 56 -0.78 5.16 5.94
N LEU A 57 -0.45 4.06 5.25
CA LEU A 57 -0.17 2.76 5.88
C LEU A 57 1.02 2.82 6.83
N ALA A 58 2.08 3.57 6.50
CA ALA A 58 3.24 3.74 7.39
C ALA A 58 2.84 4.33 8.76
N ARG A 59 1.88 5.26 8.78
CA ARG A 59 1.39 5.90 10.00
C ARG A 59 0.69 4.95 10.98
N THR A 60 0.31 3.75 10.54
CA THR A 60 -0.22 2.71 11.46
C THR A 60 0.77 2.38 12.58
N PHE A 61 2.06 2.66 12.38
CA PHE A 61 3.13 2.42 13.35
C PHE A 61 3.47 3.64 14.20
N THR A 62 2.82 4.79 14.04
CA THR A 62 3.10 6.02 14.82
C THR A 62 1.85 6.69 15.38
N GLU A 63 0.72 6.57 14.70
CA GLU A 63 -0.54 7.21 15.09
C GLU A 63 -1.39 6.33 16.02
N ASP A 64 -2.29 6.99 16.77
CA ASP A 64 -3.36 6.29 17.49
C ASP A 64 -4.34 5.64 16.50
N ALA A 65 -4.82 4.44 16.83
CA ALA A 65 -5.69 3.64 15.98
C ALA A 65 -6.96 4.38 15.50
N ALA A 66 -7.54 5.26 16.33
CA ALA A 66 -8.74 6.00 15.96
C ALA A 66 -8.45 7.08 14.91
N ASN A 67 -7.31 7.75 15.01
CA ASN A 67 -6.89 8.77 14.04
C ASN A 67 -6.53 8.11 12.71
N PHE A 68 -5.72 7.06 12.76
CA PHE A 68 -5.36 6.28 11.57
C PHE A 68 -6.61 5.75 10.85
N GLN A 69 -7.58 5.16 11.58
CA GLN A 69 -8.80 4.62 10.97
C GLN A 69 -9.64 5.72 10.32
N LYS A 70 -9.74 6.89 10.95
CA LYS A 70 -10.45 8.04 10.37
C LYS A 70 -9.80 8.49 9.05
N ASP A 71 -8.48 8.55 9.00
CA ASP A 71 -7.76 8.97 7.81
C ASP A 71 -7.84 7.93 6.69
N LEU A 72 -7.83 6.64 7.04
CA LEU A 72 -8.09 5.55 6.11
C LEU A 72 -9.51 5.61 5.53
N ASP A 73 -10.53 5.83 6.37
CA ASP A 73 -11.91 5.95 5.89
C ASP A 73 -12.09 7.16 4.98
N ASN A 74 -11.39 8.27 5.26
CA ASN A 74 -11.40 9.45 4.40
C ASN A 74 -10.74 9.15 3.04
N TRP A 75 -9.60 8.48 3.04
CA TRP A 75 -8.91 8.07 1.81
C TRP A 75 -9.75 7.07 0.99
N LEU A 76 -10.43 6.11 1.61
CA LEU A 76 -11.35 5.21 0.92
C LEU A 76 -12.53 5.95 0.25
N ARG A 77 -13.02 7.02 0.88
CA ARG A 77 -14.07 7.86 0.27
C ARG A 77 -13.57 8.67 -0.91
N THR A 78 -12.30 9.10 -0.92
CA THR A 78 -11.78 9.85 -2.06
C THR A 78 -11.65 8.94 -3.27
N ILE A 79 -10.99 7.78 -3.13
CA ILE A 79 -10.74 6.87 -4.25
C ILE A 79 -12.02 6.29 -4.87
N SER A 80 -13.05 6.01 -4.05
CA SER A 80 -14.33 5.44 -4.53
C SER A 80 -15.15 6.40 -5.39
N THR A 81 -14.78 7.68 -5.41
CA THR A 81 -15.46 8.72 -6.19
C THR A 81 -14.62 9.27 -7.35
N GLU A 82 -13.36 8.83 -7.48
CA GLU A 82 -12.45 9.30 -8.52
C GLU A 82 -12.68 8.56 -9.85
N ILE A 83 -12.79 9.33 -10.94
CA ILE A 83 -13.19 8.83 -12.27
C ILE A 83 -12.16 7.83 -12.83
N GLU A 84 -10.90 8.00 -12.44
CA GLU A 84 -9.80 7.11 -12.76
C GLU A 84 -10.03 5.69 -12.23
N TYR A 85 -10.53 5.54 -11.01
CA TYR A 85 -10.87 4.24 -10.43
C TYR A 85 -12.17 3.68 -11.03
N LEU A 86 -13.15 4.54 -11.33
CA LEU A 86 -14.42 4.12 -11.95
C LEU A 86 -14.24 3.58 -13.38
N GLN A 87 -13.19 3.99 -14.09
CA GLN A 87 -12.89 3.55 -15.45
C GLN A 87 -11.90 2.37 -15.50
N THR A 88 -11.25 2.04 -14.38
CA THR A 88 -10.27 0.96 -14.25
C THR A 88 -11.00 -0.35 -13.90
N PRO A 89 -10.89 -1.43 -14.71
CA PRO A 89 -11.48 -2.70 -14.34
C PRO A 89 -11.02 -3.18 -12.97
N ILE A 90 -11.99 -3.56 -12.12
CA ILE A 90 -11.77 -3.82 -10.69
C ILE A 90 -10.65 -4.82 -10.39
N HIS A 91 -10.46 -5.83 -11.24
CA HIS A 91 -9.40 -6.83 -11.04
C HIS A 91 -7.99 -6.23 -11.11
N PHE A 92 -7.77 -5.14 -11.85
CA PHE A 92 -6.50 -4.41 -11.86
C PHE A 92 -6.28 -3.65 -10.56
N ILE A 93 -7.33 -3.02 -10.01
CA ILE A 93 -7.29 -2.32 -8.72
C ILE A 93 -6.94 -3.31 -7.60
N ILE A 94 -7.65 -4.44 -7.54
CA ILE A 94 -7.42 -5.50 -6.54
C ILE A 94 -5.99 -6.04 -6.66
N SER A 95 -5.52 -6.30 -7.87
CA SER A 95 -4.15 -6.78 -8.12
C SER A 95 -3.09 -5.76 -7.66
N ALA A 96 -3.35 -4.47 -7.85
CA ALA A 96 -2.47 -3.40 -7.37
C ALA A 96 -2.34 -3.41 -5.85
N PHE A 97 -3.47 -3.52 -5.13
CA PHE A 97 -3.47 -3.60 -3.67
C PHE A 97 -2.76 -4.83 -3.14
N TYR A 98 -2.98 -6.02 -3.72
CA TYR A 98 -2.24 -7.22 -3.28
C TYR A 98 -0.74 -7.10 -3.50
N ARG A 99 -0.30 -6.47 -4.58
CA ARG A 99 1.13 -6.21 -4.82
C ARG A 99 1.70 -5.24 -3.79
N LEU A 100 1.00 -4.14 -3.52
CA LEU A 100 1.41 -3.19 -2.49
C LEU A 100 1.53 -3.86 -1.11
N GLN A 101 0.56 -4.71 -0.75
CA GLN A 101 0.63 -5.51 0.48
C GLN A 101 1.89 -6.39 0.51
N GLY A 102 2.20 -7.09 -0.58
CA GLY A 102 3.41 -7.90 -0.69
C GLY A 102 4.69 -7.09 -0.49
N ASN A 103 4.80 -5.95 -1.18
CA ASN A 103 5.94 -5.04 -1.07
C ASN A 103 6.15 -4.56 0.38
N TYR A 104 5.06 -4.19 1.07
CA TYR A 104 5.12 -3.78 2.48
C TYR A 104 5.61 -4.90 3.39
N ILE A 105 5.12 -6.12 3.19
CA ILE A 105 5.53 -7.26 4.01
C ILE A 105 7.01 -7.58 3.79
N GLU A 106 7.50 -7.50 2.55
CA GLU A 106 8.92 -7.67 2.23
C GLU A 106 9.78 -6.58 2.88
N ALA A 107 9.34 -5.32 2.86
CA ALA A 107 10.02 -4.21 3.52
C ALA A 107 10.08 -4.42 5.04
N ILE A 108 8.97 -4.80 5.68
CA ILE A 108 8.92 -5.10 7.11
C ILE A 108 9.85 -6.27 7.47
N ASN A 109 9.87 -7.33 6.66
CA ASN A 109 10.79 -8.46 6.85
C ASN A 109 12.25 -8.02 6.75
N THR A 110 12.58 -7.19 5.76
CA THR A 110 13.93 -6.66 5.56
C THR A 110 14.38 -5.78 6.73
N PHE A 111 13.49 -4.91 7.22
CA PHE A 111 13.73 -4.13 8.43
C PHE A 111 13.99 -5.03 9.64
N TYR A 112 13.14 -6.04 9.85
CA TYR A 112 13.27 -6.98 10.96
C TYR A 112 14.59 -7.74 10.90
N GLN A 113 14.96 -8.29 9.74
CA GLN A 113 16.22 -9.03 9.57
C GLN A 113 17.44 -8.16 9.89
N SER A 114 17.39 -6.88 9.50
CA SER A 114 18.46 -5.91 9.77
C SER A 114 18.53 -5.46 11.23
N ASN A 115 17.47 -5.71 12.02
CA ASN A 115 17.34 -5.27 13.41
C ASN A 115 16.90 -6.42 14.35
N CYS A 116 17.21 -7.66 14.00
CA CYS A 116 16.63 -8.86 14.64
C CYS A 116 17.08 -9.07 16.09
N THR A 117 18.10 -8.33 16.55
CA THR A 117 18.52 -8.30 17.95
C THR A 117 17.71 -7.31 18.79
N SER A 118 17.03 -6.36 18.15
CA SER A 118 16.25 -5.29 18.80
C SER A 118 14.76 -5.60 18.87
N TYR A 119 14.27 -6.55 18.08
CA TYR A 119 12.85 -6.85 17.94
C TYR A 119 12.60 -8.36 17.96
N SER A 120 11.44 -8.74 18.48
CA SER A 120 11.02 -10.13 18.60
C SER A 120 10.27 -10.62 17.35
N ALA A 121 10.11 -11.94 17.23
CA ALA A 121 9.26 -12.52 16.19
C ALA A 121 7.79 -12.11 16.38
N GLU A 122 7.37 -11.87 17.63
CA GLU A 122 6.05 -11.34 17.98
C GLU A 122 5.85 -9.92 17.44
N ASP A 123 6.88 -9.07 17.43
CA ASP A 123 6.82 -7.73 16.84
C ASP A 123 6.63 -7.82 15.32
N LEU A 124 7.41 -8.67 14.65
CA LEU A 124 7.25 -8.93 13.21
C LEU A 124 5.85 -9.43 12.87
N TYR A 125 5.33 -10.38 13.65
CA TYR A 125 3.99 -10.90 13.48
C TYR A 125 2.93 -9.80 13.66
N ALA A 126 3.08 -8.96 14.68
CA ALA A 126 2.16 -7.84 14.92
C ALA A 126 2.16 -6.83 13.78
N TRP A 127 3.34 -6.46 13.25
CA TRP A 127 3.44 -5.50 12.15
C TRP A 127 2.86 -6.05 10.84
N THR A 128 3.19 -7.28 10.47
CA THR A 128 2.66 -7.90 9.26
C THR A 128 1.15 -8.11 9.35
N THR A 129 0.63 -8.53 10.51
CA THR A 129 -0.81 -8.67 10.77
C THR A 129 -1.54 -7.33 10.66
N SER A 130 -0.93 -6.24 11.15
CA SER A 130 -1.49 -4.89 11.00
C SER A 130 -1.67 -4.53 9.52
N ILE A 131 -0.63 -4.72 8.69
CA ILE A 131 -0.72 -4.45 7.25
C ILE A 131 -1.80 -5.31 6.59
N TYR A 132 -1.83 -6.62 6.85
CA TYR A 132 -2.87 -7.51 6.30
C TYR A 132 -4.28 -7.02 6.65
N THR A 133 -4.52 -6.64 7.91
CA THR A 133 -5.83 -6.20 8.38
C THR A 133 -6.28 -4.91 7.69
N HIS A 134 -5.37 -3.96 7.49
CA HIS A 134 -5.70 -2.70 6.81
C HIS A 134 -5.90 -2.89 5.30
N MET A 135 -5.07 -3.71 4.66
CA MET A 135 -5.20 -4.02 3.24
C MET A 135 -6.46 -4.83 2.94
N GLU A 136 -6.86 -5.76 3.82
CA GLU A 136 -8.13 -6.48 3.70
C GLU A 136 -9.33 -5.51 3.70
N LYS A 137 -9.35 -4.54 4.63
CA LYS A 137 -10.39 -3.50 4.67
C LYS A 137 -10.43 -2.69 3.37
N ILE A 138 -9.27 -2.32 2.83
CA ILE A 138 -9.18 -1.57 1.58
C ILE A 138 -9.73 -2.38 0.41
N ILE A 139 -9.31 -3.65 0.29
CA ILE A 139 -9.73 -4.51 -0.82
C ILE A 139 -11.24 -4.78 -0.77
N LEU A 140 -11.81 -5.01 0.42
CA LEU A 140 -13.26 -5.26 0.59
C LEU A 140 -14.13 -4.03 0.33
N ALA A 141 -13.55 -2.83 0.26
CA ALA A 141 -14.29 -1.60 -0.03
C ALA A 141 -14.57 -1.40 -1.53
N PHE A 142 -13.99 -2.22 -2.41
CA PHE A 142 -14.19 -2.23 -3.86
C PHE A 142 -15.02 -3.43 -4.30
#